data_AF-A0A5D4S0I1-F1
#
_entry.id   AF-A0A5D4S0I1-F1
#
_cell.length_a   1.000
_cell.length_b   1.000
_cell.length_c   1.000
_cell.angle_alpha   90.00
_cell.angle_beta   90.00
_cell.angle_gamma   90.00
#
_symmetry.space_group_name_H-M   'P 1'
#
loop_
_entity.id
_entity.type
_entity.pdbx_description
1 polymer ?
#
loop_
_entity_poly.entity_id
_entity_poly.type
_entity_poly.pdbx_seq_one_letter_code
_entity_poly.pdbx_strand_id
1 'polypeptide(L)'
;MSLSDYRERVSRRGNSLSETIITNSKISSSSQFLNSPFLQEIMIEGKPVSAVVTQGKTSSDKSVLLQPDSIATIGSVVEINSNSYIMTDFKFEGINEIYPTGTLKICNSLFPIQTNETRVLLRDEFGIVVTDERGRPVYTTEIVAITTPCIVQSRYSFTSSEKQITLPDGRIEIVIKYTVSENLREGYEFEMYGENYMIANIDPTGVIDSKGILVISAERKV
;
A
#
# COMPACT_ATOMS: atom_id res chain seq x y z
N MET A 1 11.64 -32.53 29.71
CA MET A 1 10.70 -31.48 29.26
C MET A 1 11.50 -30.19 29.20
N SER A 2 11.69 -29.62 28.03
CA SER A 2 12.53 -28.44 27.87
C SER A 2 11.80 -27.18 28.36
N LEU A 3 12.54 -26.15 28.73
CA LEU A 3 11.97 -24.89 29.22
C LEU A 3 11.15 -24.17 28.12
N SER A 4 11.47 -24.44 26.85
CA SER A 4 10.67 -24.05 25.69
C SER A 4 9.33 -24.78 25.63
N ASP A 5 9.29 -26.11 25.85
CA ASP A 5 8.03 -26.88 25.84
C ASP A 5 7.08 -26.43 26.96
N TYR A 6 7.61 -26.03 28.12
CA TYR A 6 6.82 -25.51 29.24
C TYR A 6 6.26 -24.12 28.93
N ARG A 7 7.07 -23.21 28.38
CA ARG A 7 6.60 -21.87 27.97
C ARG A 7 5.53 -21.94 26.89
N GLU A 8 5.69 -22.85 25.93
CA GLU A 8 4.74 -23.07 24.85
C GLU A 8 3.41 -23.65 25.38
N ARG A 9 3.43 -24.49 26.42
CA ARG A 9 2.21 -24.96 27.09
C ARG A 9 1.52 -23.87 27.90
N VAL A 10 2.27 -22.99 28.55
CA VAL A 10 1.71 -21.89 29.34
C VAL A 10 1.10 -20.83 28.43
N SER A 11 1.72 -20.52 27.29
CA SER A 11 1.18 -19.56 26.31
C SER A 11 -0.04 -20.09 25.53
N ARG A 12 -0.24 -21.41 25.46
CA ARG A 12 -1.45 -22.03 24.88
C ARG A 12 -2.68 -21.98 25.79
N ARG A 13 -2.52 -21.67 27.08
CA ARG A 13 -3.63 -21.39 28.00
C ARG A 13 -3.98 -19.90 27.88
N GLY A 14 -4.86 -19.57 26.94
CA GLY A 14 -5.52 -18.28 26.91
C GLY A 14 -6.39 -18.10 28.18
N ASN A 15 -6.88 -16.88 28.40
CA ASN A 15 -7.71 -16.56 29.55
C ASN A 15 -9.12 -17.19 29.45
N SER A 16 -9.49 -17.71 28.27
CA SER A 16 -10.74 -18.43 28.01
C SER A 16 -10.54 -19.68 27.14
N LEU A 17 -11.50 -20.62 27.21
CA LEU A 17 -11.53 -21.82 26.36
C LEU A 17 -11.50 -21.47 24.87
N SER A 18 -12.19 -20.39 24.48
CA SER A 18 -12.24 -19.91 23.10
C SER A 18 -10.87 -19.43 22.61
N GLU A 19 -10.12 -18.68 23.43
CA GLU A 19 -8.77 -18.22 23.08
C GLU A 19 -7.77 -19.37 22.93
N THR A 20 -7.85 -20.37 23.80
CA THR A 20 -7.01 -21.58 23.68
C THR A 20 -7.30 -22.35 22.40
N ILE A 21 -8.57 -22.45 21.99
CA ILE A 21 -8.94 -23.10 20.71
C ILE A 21 -8.39 -22.29 19.55
N ILE A 22 -8.61 -20.98 19.50
CA ILE A 22 -8.11 -20.10 18.43
C ILE A 22 -6.57 -20.20 18.33
N THR A 23 -5.87 -20.14 19.46
CA THR A 23 -4.40 -20.21 19.49
C THR A 23 -3.88 -21.56 18.97
N ASN A 24 -4.47 -22.67 19.40
CA ASN A 24 -4.10 -23.99 18.89
C ASN A 24 -4.44 -24.15 17.40
N SER A 25 -5.56 -23.59 16.94
CA SER A 25 -5.92 -23.54 15.52
C SER A 25 -4.91 -22.72 14.72
N LYS A 26 -4.50 -21.53 15.17
CA LYS A 26 -3.46 -20.71 14.52
C LYS A 26 -2.16 -21.50 14.36
N ILE A 27 -1.70 -22.20 15.40
CA ILE A 27 -0.48 -23.03 15.35
C ILE A 27 -0.61 -24.16 14.33
N SER A 28 -1.73 -24.90 14.38
CA SER A 28 -1.99 -26.00 13.45
C SER A 28 -2.06 -25.49 12.01
N SER A 29 -2.81 -24.42 11.76
CA SER A 29 -2.98 -23.81 10.45
C SER A 29 -1.66 -23.25 9.91
N SER A 30 -0.83 -22.62 10.74
CA SER A 30 0.49 -22.14 10.33
C SER A 30 1.40 -23.28 9.88
N SER A 31 1.38 -24.41 10.58
CA SER A 31 2.19 -25.59 10.20
C SER A 31 1.72 -26.20 8.87
N GLN A 32 0.41 -26.21 8.61
CA GLN A 32 -0.13 -26.71 7.34
C GLN A 32 0.15 -25.72 6.19
N PHE A 33 0.04 -24.42 6.46
CA PHE A 33 0.29 -23.36 5.50
C PHE A 33 1.72 -23.39 4.95
N LEU A 34 2.71 -23.60 5.81
CA LEU A 34 4.12 -23.72 5.41
C LEU A 34 4.40 -24.93 4.51
N ASN A 35 3.55 -25.95 4.54
CA ASN A 35 3.67 -27.15 3.72
C ASN A 35 2.81 -27.07 2.43
N SER A 36 2.21 -25.91 2.14
CA SER A 36 1.38 -25.72 0.95
C SER A 36 2.23 -25.74 -0.33
N PRO A 37 1.84 -26.48 -1.38
CA PRO A 37 2.56 -26.47 -2.67
C PRO A 37 2.42 -25.15 -3.43
N PHE A 38 1.48 -24.29 -3.03
CA PHE A 38 1.26 -22.97 -3.62
C PHE A 38 1.86 -21.83 -2.78
N LEU A 39 2.72 -22.17 -1.82
CA LEU A 39 3.42 -21.19 -1.02
C LEU A 39 4.44 -20.45 -1.88
N GLN A 40 4.40 -19.12 -1.81
CA GLN A 40 5.36 -18.25 -2.46
C GLN A 40 5.78 -17.13 -1.49
N GLU A 41 6.97 -16.60 -1.69
CA GLU A 41 7.44 -15.43 -0.97
C GLU A 41 7.02 -14.16 -1.75
N ILE A 42 6.38 -13.23 -1.05
CA ILE A 42 5.95 -11.94 -1.59
C ILE A 42 6.53 -10.83 -0.74
N MET A 43 6.67 -9.62 -1.29
CA MET A 43 7.11 -8.47 -0.52
C MET A 43 5.90 -7.64 -0.12
N ILE A 44 5.67 -7.45 1.17
CA ILE A 44 4.66 -6.51 1.68
C ILE A 44 5.42 -5.35 2.32
N GLU A 45 5.27 -4.13 1.80
CA GLU A 45 5.98 -2.95 2.32
C GLU A 45 7.51 -3.16 2.41
N GLY A 46 8.09 -3.83 1.41
CA GLY A 46 9.51 -4.15 1.35
C GLY A 46 9.97 -5.26 2.31
N LYS A 47 9.05 -5.94 3.01
CA LYS A 47 9.36 -7.08 3.89
C LYS A 47 8.94 -8.40 3.24
N PRO A 48 9.82 -9.43 3.23
CA PRO A 48 9.45 -10.74 2.74
C PRO A 48 8.42 -11.39 3.65
N VAL A 49 7.33 -11.88 3.07
CA VAL A 49 6.25 -12.59 3.76
C VAL A 49 5.86 -13.81 2.94
N SER A 50 5.73 -14.97 3.59
CA SER A 50 5.24 -16.18 2.94
C SER A 50 3.72 -16.11 2.79
N ALA A 51 3.24 -16.25 1.56
CA ALA A 51 1.83 -16.11 1.21
C ALA A 51 1.40 -17.17 0.19
N VAL A 52 0.11 -17.48 0.16
CA VAL A 52 -0.51 -18.19 -0.96
C VAL A 52 -1.27 -17.17 -1.78
N VAL A 53 -0.91 -17.04 -3.05
CA VAL A 53 -1.53 -16.07 -3.97
C VAL A 53 -2.37 -16.81 -4.98
N THR A 54 -3.61 -16.40 -5.13
CA THR A 54 -4.55 -16.95 -6.11
C THR A 54 -5.10 -15.84 -7.01
N GLN A 55 -5.62 -16.23 -8.17
CA GLN A 55 -6.28 -15.29 -9.06
C GLN A 55 -7.61 -14.84 -8.45
N GLY A 56 -7.87 -13.53 -8.49
CA GLY A 56 -9.13 -12.94 -8.05
C GLY A 56 -10.22 -13.05 -9.11
N LYS A 57 -11.22 -12.15 -9.01
CA LYS A 57 -12.37 -12.13 -9.93
C LYS A 57 -11.99 -11.75 -11.36
N THR A 58 -11.06 -10.82 -11.51
CA THR A 58 -10.56 -10.35 -12.81
C THR A 58 -9.07 -10.70 -12.95
N SER A 59 -8.51 -10.53 -14.15
CA SER A 59 -7.07 -10.70 -14.39
C SER A 59 -6.21 -9.72 -13.56
N SER A 60 -6.75 -8.52 -13.29
CA SER A 60 -6.11 -7.46 -12.50
C SER A 60 -6.22 -7.66 -10.99
N ASP A 61 -7.13 -8.53 -10.54
CA ASP A 61 -7.34 -8.79 -9.12
C ASP A 61 -6.63 -10.09 -8.71
N LYS A 62 -5.97 -10.07 -7.56
CA LYS A 62 -5.42 -11.26 -6.91
C LYS A 62 -5.98 -11.37 -5.50
N SER A 63 -6.06 -12.59 -5.00
CA SER A 63 -6.34 -12.84 -3.59
C SER A 63 -5.07 -13.34 -2.92
N VAL A 64 -4.83 -12.89 -1.70
CA VAL A 64 -3.68 -13.31 -0.90
C VAL A 64 -4.19 -13.94 0.39
N LEU A 65 -3.65 -15.10 0.73
CA LEU A 65 -3.80 -15.74 2.02
C LEU A 65 -2.45 -15.67 2.74
N LEU A 66 -2.46 -15.07 3.92
CA LEU A 66 -1.26 -14.90 4.74
C LEU A 66 -1.26 -15.90 5.91
N GLN A 67 -0.11 -15.98 6.59
CA GLN A 67 -0.04 -16.69 7.86
C GLN A 67 -0.85 -15.96 8.95
N PRO A 68 -1.32 -16.70 9.97
CA PRO A 68 -1.86 -16.09 11.18
C PRO A 68 -0.92 -15.01 11.72
N ASP A 69 -1.50 -13.96 12.28
CA ASP A 69 -0.77 -12.84 12.91
C ASP A 69 0.16 -12.04 11.98
N SER A 70 -0.03 -12.16 10.66
CA SER A 70 0.65 -11.32 9.67
C SER A 70 0.22 -9.85 9.76
N ILE A 71 1.21 -8.95 9.68
CA ILE A 71 1.02 -7.51 9.79
C ILE A 71 0.82 -6.94 8.38
N ALA A 72 -0.37 -7.13 7.82
CA ALA A 72 -0.79 -6.48 6.57
C ALA A 72 -2.01 -5.59 6.84
N THR A 73 -2.16 -4.53 6.07
CA THR A 73 -3.26 -3.58 6.21
C THR A 73 -3.79 -3.15 4.85
N ILE A 74 -5.01 -2.65 4.80
CA ILE A 74 -5.56 -2.02 3.60
C ILE A 74 -4.64 -0.87 3.19
N GLY A 75 -4.40 -0.72 1.89
CA GLY A 75 -3.45 0.23 1.30
C GLY A 75 -2.02 -0.27 1.22
N SER A 76 -1.67 -1.40 1.84
CA SER A 76 -0.31 -1.92 1.75
C SER A 76 0.09 -2.25 0.31
N VAL A 77 1.32 -1.87 -0.05
CA VAL A 77 1.91 -2.22 -1.35
C VAL A 77 2.49 -3.62 -1.26
N VAL A 78 2.08 -4.47 -2.21
CA VAL A 78 2.48 -5.88 -2.30
C VAL A 78 3.16 -6.14 -3.63
N GLU A 79 4.38 -6.70 -3.62
CA GLU A 79 5.12 -7.03 -4.84
C GLU A 79 5.10 -8.54 -5.08
N ILE A 80 4.72 -8.93 -6.29
CA ILE A 80 4.59 -10.32 -6.73
C ILE A 80 5.15 -10.42 -8.15
N ASN A 81 6.21 -11.21 -8.34
CA ASN A 81 6.83 -11.47 -9.65
C ASN A 81 7.08 -10.17 -10.44
N SER A 82 7.73 -9.20 -9.80
CA SER A 82 8.08 -7.88 -10.37
C SER A 82 6.90 -6.94 -10.65
N ASN A 83 5.67 -7.30 -10.30
CA ASN A 83 4.51 -6.41 -10.38
C ASN A 83 4.11 -5.93 -8.99
N SER A 84 3.77 -4.65 -8.87
CA SER A 84 3.25 -4.06 -7.63
C SER A 84 1.72 -4.12 -7.64
N TYR A 85 1.15 -4.36 -6.47
CA TYR A 85 -0.29 -4.41 -6.20
C TYR A 85 -0.60 -3.58 -4.96
N ILE A 86 -1.81 -3.04 -4.86
CA ILE A 86 -2.32 -2.42 -3.63
C ILE A 86 -3.36 -3.36 -3.02
N MET A 87 -3.25 -3.56 -1.70
CA MET A 87 -4.26 -4.28 -0.93
C MET A 87 -5.50 -3.40 -0.75
N THR A 88 -6.61 -3.78 -1.36
CA THR A 88 -7.87 -3.00 -1.35
C THR A 88 -8.85 -3.47 -0.28
N ASP A 89 -8.75 -4.73 0.14
CA ASP A 89 -9.57 -5.32 1.21
C ASP A 89 -8.69 -6.28 2.02
N PHE A 90 -8.92 -6.36 3.33
CA PHE A 90 -8.19 -7.26 4.22
C PHE A 90 -9.09 -7.75 5.36
N LYS A 91 -9.28 -9.07 5.41
CA LYS A 91 -10.11 -9.77 6.40
C LYS A 91 -9.20 -10.46 7.40
N PHE A 92 -8.92 -9.76 8.49
CA PHE A 92 -8.07 -10.23 9.56
C PHE A 92 -8.74 -10.11 10.92
N GLU A 93 -8.89 -8.88 11.43
CA GLU A 93 -9.37 -8.63 12.80
C GLU A 93 -10.85 -9.02 12.97
N GLY A 94 -11.12 -9.93 13.91
CA GLY A 94 -12.47 -10.33 14.32
C GLY A 94 -13.26 -11.18 13.31
N ILE A 95 -12.71 -11.45 12.12
CA ILE A 95 -13.40 -12.20 11.06
C ILE A 95 -12.67 -13.50 10.71
N ASN A 96 -11.36 -13.43 10.42
CA ASN A 96 -10.60 -14.59 9.96
C ASN A 96 -9.15 -14.58 10.45
N GLU A 97 -8.98 -14.52 11.77
CA GLU A 97 -7.66 -14.44 12.42
C GLU A 97 -6.77 -15.67 12.15
N ILE A 98 -7.39 -16.81 11.81
CA ILE A 98 -6.69 -18.07 11.51
C ILE A 98 -6.23 -18.09 10.04
N TYR A 99 -6.94 -17.43 9.15
CA TYR A 99 -6.64 -17.39 7.71
C TYR A 99 -6.81 -15.96 7.17
N PRO A 100 -5.87 -15.05 7.47
CA PRO A 100 -5.97 -13.67 7.02
C PRO A 100 -5.99 -13.62 5.50
N THR A 101 -7.07 -13.07 4.93
CA THR A 101 -7.26 -13.01 3.47
C THR A 101 -7.38 -11.59 3.01
N GLY A 102 -6.69 -11.24 1.93
CA GLY A 102 -6.73 -9.92 1.33
C GLY A 102 -7.06 -9.98 -0.15
N THR A 103 -7.64 -8.89 -0.66
CA THR A 103 -7.78 -8.64 -2.10
C THR A 103 -6.74 -7.64 -2.54
N LEU A 104 -6.04 -7.95 -3.63
CA LEU A 104 -4.99 -7.16 -4.23
C LEU A 104 -5.43 -6.70 -5.61
N LYS A 105 -5.08 -5.47 -5.98
CA LYS A 105 -5.33 -4.94 -7.33
C LYS A 105 -4.03 -4.41 -7.94
N ILE A 106 -3.76 -4.78 -9.19
CA ILE A 106 -2.49 -4.47 -9.85
C ILE A 106 -2.30 -2.96 -10.05
N CYS A 107 -1.11 -2.46 -9.72
CA CYS A 107 -0.70 -1.11 -10.04
C CYS A 107 -0.29 -1.05 -11.51
N ASN A 108 -0.90 -0.15 -12.27
CA ASN A 108 -0.61 0.06 -13.69
C ASN A 108 0.18 1.36 -13.94
N SER A 109 0.50 2.12 -12.89
CA SER A 109 1.26 3.36 -13.00
C SER A 109 1.98 3.72 -11.71
N LEU A 110 2.75 4.81 -11.78
CA LEU A 110 3.45 5.43 -10.66
C LEU A 110 2.93 6.86 -10.48
N PHE A 111 2.59 7.23 -9.24
CA PHE A 111 2.16 8.57 -8.89
C PHE A 111 3.28 9.36 -8.19
N PRO A 112 3.58 10.60 -8.60
CA PRO A 112 4.61 11.41 -7.97
C PRO A 112 4.13 12.00 -6.64
N ILE A 113 4.85 11.72 -5.55
CA ILE A 113 4.62 12.26 -4.22
C ILE A 113 5.83 13.10 -3.82
N GLN A 114 5.60 14.30 -3.30
CA GLN A 114 6.67 15.11 -2.72
C GLN A 114 6.91 14.64 -1.28
N THR A 115 8.16 14.34 -0.96
CA THR A 115 8.56 14.08 0.43
C THR A 115 8.53 15.37 1.24
N ASN A 116 8.35 15.25 2.55
CA ASN A 116 8.47 16.38 3.46
C ASN A 116 9.89 16.96 3.40
N GLU A 117 9.99 18.27 3.59
CA GLU A 117 11.24 19.02 3.68
C GLU A 117 12.30 18.29 4.52
N THR A 118 13.32 17.75 3.86
CA THR A 118 14.43 17.10 4.57
C THR A 118 15.61 18.06 4.62
N ARG A 119 16.05 18.40 5.84
CA ARG A 119 17.27 19.18 6.03
C ARG A 119 18.48 18.34 5.65
N VAL A 120 19.13 18.70 4.56
CA VAL A 120 20.38 18.08 4.12
C VAL A 120 21.54 19.05 4.35
N LEU A 121 22.73 18.50 4.58
CA LEU A 121 23.94 19.31 4.69
C LEU A 121 24.22 19.95 3.33
N LEU A 122 24.34 21.28 3.31
CA LEU A 122 24.72 22.01 2.10
C LEU A 122 26.14 21.59 1.74
N ARG A 123 26.33 21.17 0.49
CA ARG A 123 27.63 20.79 -0.06
C ARG A 123 27.96 21.69 -1.26
N ASP A 124 29.24 22.00 -1.44
CA ASP A 124 29.73 22.70 -2.62
C ASP A 124 29.84 21.78 -3.85
N GLU A 125 30.26 22.32 -4.99
CA GLU A 125 30.45 21.59 -6.26
C GLU A 125 31.46 20.42 -6.16
N PHE A 126 32.25 20.35 -5.09
CA PHE A 126 33.23 19.30 -4.82
C PHE A 126 32.75 18.32 -3.73
N GLY A 127 31.51 18.47 -3.24
CA GLY A 127 30.91 17.59 -2.25
C GLY A 127 31.32 17.88 -0.80
N ILE A 128 32.01 19.00 -0.53
CA ILE A 128 32.46 19.39 0.81
C ILE A 128 31.33 20.14 1.54
N VAL A 129 31.14 19.85 2.83
CA VAL A 129 30.11 20.49 3.65
C VAL A 129 30.41 21.99 3.80
N VAL A 130 29.47 22.83 3.37
CA VAL A 130 29.55 24.28 3.53
C VAL A 130 29.37 24.62 5.00
N THR A 131 30.25 25.46 5.53
CA THR A 131 30.21 25.93 6.92
C THR A 131 29.98 27.43 6.98
N ASP A 132 29.31 27.90 8.04
CA ASP A 132 29.13 29.32 8.32
C ASP A 132 30.43 29.95 8.82
N GLU A 133 30.43 31.28 9.00
CA GLU A 133 31.59 32.04 9.50
C GLU A 133 32.10 31.59 10.88
N ARG A 134 31.35 30.73 11.59
CA ARG A 134 31.69 30.17 12.91
C ARG A 134 32.07 28.69 12.83
N GLY A 135 32.26 28.15 11.62
CA GLY A 135 32.63 26.76 11.38
C GLY A 135 31.51 25.74 11.61
N ARG A 136 30.25 26.18 11.67
CA ARG A 136 29.09 25.28 11.84
C ARG A 136 28.53 24.88 10.48
N PRO A 137 28.12 23.62 10.30
CA PRO A 137 27.55 23.16 9.03
C PRO A 137 26.27 23.92 8.67
N VAL A 138 26.18 24.35 7.41
CA VAL A 138 24.99 24.97 6.82
C VAL A 138 24.08 23.88 6.27
N TYR A 139 22.78 24.03 6.50
CA TYR A 139 21.77 23.10 6.02
C TYR A 139 20.96 23.77 4.91
N THR A 140 20.59 22.99 3.90
CA THR A 140 19.59 23.38 2.90
C THR A 140 18.37 22.47 3.01
N THR A 141 17.24 22.95 2.52
CA THR A 141 16.01 22.17 2.44
C THR A 141 15.88 21.61 1.03
N GLU A 142 15.82 20.30 0.91
CA GLU A 142 15.52 19.63 -0.36
C GLU A 142 14.14 18.95 -0.27
N ILE A 143 13.35 19.15 -1.33
CA ILE A 143 12.09 18.43 -1.55
C ILE A 143 12.40 17.38 -2.60
N VAL A 144 12.39 16.11 -2.19
CA VAL A 144 12.62 14.98 -3.11
C VAL A 144 11.27 14.47 -3.59
N ALA A 145 11.08 14.40 -4.90
CA ALA A 145 9.93 13.72 -5.50
C ALA A 145 10.20 12.21 -5.52
N ILE A 146 9.40 11.45 -4.79
CA ILE A 146 9.37 9.99 -4.84
C ILE A 146 8.17 9.53 -5.65
N THR A 147 8.27 8.37 -6.28
CA THR A 147 7.14 7.76 -6.98
C THR A 147 6.54 6.63 -6.14
N THR A 148 5.22 6.56 -6.07
CA THR A 148 4.50 5.45 -5.43
C THR A 148 3.73 4.64 -6.46
N PRO A 149 3.70 3.30 -6.38
CA PRO A 149 2.78 2.48 -7.16
C PRO A 149 1.33 2.93 -6.96
N CYS A 150 0.57 2.99 -8.05
CA CYS A 150 -0.82 3.43 -8.04
C CYS A 150 -1.68 2.67 -9.07
N ILE A 151 -3.00 2.69 -8.85
CA ILE A 151 -4.00 2.15 -9.77
C ILE A 151 -4.69 3.33 -10.44
N VAL A 152 -4.61 3.41 -11.76
CA VAL A 152 -5.23 4.46 -12.56
C VAL A 152 -6.39 3.89 -13.38
N GLN A 153 -7.55 4.52 -13.31
CA GLN A 153 -8.75 4.15 -14.06
C GLN A 153 -9.33 5.39 -14.75
N SER A 154 -9.69 5.28 -16.02
CA SER A 154 -10.45 6.33 -16.71
C SER A 154 -11.93 6.25 -16.31
N ARG A 155 -12.56 7.39 -16.02
CA ARG A 155 -14.02 7.46 -15.85
C ARG A 155 -14.68 7.92 -17.15
N TYR A 156 -15.70 7.19 -17.57
CA TYR A 156 -16.63 7.60 -18.63
C TYR A 156 -17.87 8.20 -17.97
N SER A 157 -18.14 9.48 -18.23
CA SER A 157 -19.40 10.11 -17.79
C SER A 157 -20.46 9.82 -18.86
N PHE A 158 -21.46 8.98 -18.53
CA PHE A 158 -22.62 8.81 -19.41
C PHE A 158 -23.61 9.94 -19.14
N THR A 159 -23.56 11.01 -19.93
CA THR A 159 -24.69 11.94 -20.01
C THR A 159 -25.81 11.26 -20.80
N SER A 160 -27.00 11.16 -20.21
CA SER A 160 -28.15 10.38 -20.69
C SER A 160 -28.84 10.90 -21.97
N SER A 161 -28.12 11.57 -22.87
CA SER A 161 -28.64 12.03 -24.15
C SER A 161 -27.78 11.53 -25.30
N GLU A 162 -28.32 10.54 -26.01
CA GLU A 162 -28.08 10.21 -27.43
C GLU A 162 -26.65 9.92 -27.92
N LYS A 163 -26.38 8.62 -28.14
CA LYS A 163 -25.64 8.01 -29.26
C LYS A 163 -24.44 8.76 -29.87
N GLN A 164 -23.54 9.29 -29.06
CA GLN A 164 -22.17 9.57 -29.47
C GLN A 164 -21.21 8.77 -28.60
N ILE A 165 -20.19 8.17 -29.22
CA ILE A 165 -19.07 7.57 -28.49
C ILE A 165 -18.33 8.74 -27.85
N THR A 166 -18.68 9.07 -26.61
CA THR A 166 -17.98 10.10 -25.84
C THR A 166 -16.59 9.59 -25.52
N LEU A 167 -15.59 10.28 -26.06
CA LEU A 167 -14.19 10.07 -25.69
C LEU A 167 -14.05 10.29 -24.17
N PRO A 168 -13.12 9.62 -23.49
CA PRO A 168 -12.90 9.87 -22.07
C PRO A 168 -12.66 11.37 -21.87
N ASP A 169 -13.42 12.00 -20.96
CA ASP A 169 -13.42 13.46 -20.71
C ASP A 169 -12.11 13.98 -20.08
N GLY A 170 -11.00 13.26 -20.26
CA GLY A 170 -9.73 13.54 -19.59
C GLY A 170 -9.78 13.32 -18.07
N ARG A 171 -10.81 12.64 -17.56
CA ARG A 171 -10.95 12.34 -16.12
C ARG A 171 -10.34 11.00 -15.76
N ILE A 172 -9.48 11.01 -14.75
CA ILE A 172 -8.85 9.81 -14.21
C ILE A 172 -9.09 9.71 -12.71
N GLU A 173 -9.23 8.48 -12.24
CA GLU A 173 -9.16 8.13 -10.84
C GLU A 173 -7.85 7.42 -10.55
N ILE A 174 -7.17 7.87 -9.51
CA ILE A 174 -5.90 7.32 -9.07
C ILE A 174 -6.08 6.83 -7.64
N VAL A 175 -5.87 5.54 -7.42
CA VAL A 175 -5.87 4.94 -6.09
C VAL A 175 -4.42 4.74 -5.64
N ILE A 176 -4.07 5.35 -4.52
CA ILE A 176 -2.76 5.21 -3.88
C ILE A 176 -2.90 4.74 -2.45
N LYS A 177 -1.80 4.23 -1.88
CA LYS A 177 -1.67 4.07 -0.43
C LYS A 177 -1.78 5.43 0.25
N TYR A 178 -2.49 5.49 1.38
CA TYR A 178 -2.54 6.68 2.21
C TYR A 178 -1.13 7.17 2.56
N THR A 179 -0.83 8.40 2.17
CA THR A 179 0.44 9.08 2.43
C THR A 179 0.12 10.55 2.66
N VAL A 180 0.82 11.17 3.61
CA VAL A 180 0.71 12.62 3.85
C VAL A 180 1.77 13.32 3.00
N SER A 181 1.34 14.24 2.15
CA SER A 181 2.22 15.07 1.33
C SER A 181 1.57 16.40 0.98
N GLU A 182 2.37 17.45 0.82
CA GLU A 182 1.91 18.79 0.43
C GLU A 182 1.33 18.83 -0.99
N ASN A 183 1.76 17.90 -1.85
CA ASN A 183 1.29 17.81 -3.24
C ASN A 183 -0.01 17.00 -3.40
N LEU A 184 -0.53 16.45 -2.31
CA LEU A 184 -1.84 15.77 -2.27
C LEU A 184 -2.92 16.75 -1.80
N ARG A 185 -3.21 17.75 -2.63
CA ARG A 185 -4.27 18.74 -2.40
C ARG A 185 -5.01 19.10 -3.69
N GLU A 186 -6.26 19.50 -3.55
CA GLU A 186 -7.05 20.00 -4.67
C GLU A 186 -6.34 21.19 -5.36
N GLY A 187 -6.43 21.23 -6.69
CA GLY A 187 -5.74 22.21 -7.53
C GLY A 187 -4.26 21.93 -7.77
N TYR A 188 -3.67 20.89 -7.15
CA TYR A 188 -2.29 20.51 -7.45
C TYR A 188 -2.18 19.89 -8.86
N GLU A 189 -1.13 20.26 -9.58
CA GLU A 189 -0.86 19.82 -10.95
C GLU A 189 0.23 18.76 -10.99
N PHE A 190 0.02 17.71 -11.77
CA PHE A 190 1.00 16.65 -11.96
C PHE A 190 0.97 16.14 -13.40
N GLU A 191 2.10 15.62 -13.85
CA GLU A 191 2.22 14.98 -15.16
C GLU A 191 2.00 13.48 -15.02
N MET A 192 1.19 12.90 -15.92
CA MET A 192 1.02 11.46 -16.02
C MET A 192 0.72 11.09 -17.48
N TYR A 193 1.37 10.03 -17.99
CA TYR A 193 1.22 9.59 -19.38
C TYR A 193 1.52 10.68 -20.44
N GLY A 194 2.41 11.62 -20.13
CA GLY A 194 2.77 12.73 -21.03
C GLY A 194 1.71 13.85 -21.11
N GLU A 195 0.71 13.82 -20.23
CA GLU A 195 -0.36 14.82 -20.15
C GLU A 195 -0.35 15.47 -18.76
N ASN A 196 -0.78 16.72 -18.68
CA ASN A 196 -0.92 17.44 -17.42
C ASN A 196 -2.32 17.24 -16.84
N TYR A 197 -2.38 16.84 -15.58
CA TYR A 197 -3.61 16.67 -14.82
C TYR A 197 -3.63 17.59 -13.61
N MET A 198 -4.83 18.00 -13.20
CA MET A 198 -5.06 18.75 -11.97
C MET A 198 -5.95 17.94 -11.05
N ILE A 199 -5.58 17.85 -9.77
CA ILE A 199 -6.39 17.19 -8.74
C ILE A 199 -7.69 17.97 -8.54
N ALA A 200 -8.82 17.35 -8.82
CA ALA A 200 -10.14 17.92 -8.63
C ALA A 200 -10.74 17.56 -7.26
N ASN A 201 -10.47 16.36 -6.76
CA ASN A 201 -10.96 15.90 -5.47
C ASN A 201 -10.06 14.80 -4.90
N ILE A 202 -9.96 14.74 -3.58
CA ILE A 202 -9.33 13.64 -2.85
C ILE A 202 -10.36 13.05 -1.89
N ASP A 203 -10.64 11.77 -2.03
CA ASP A 203 -11.55 11.01 -1.19
C ASP A 203 -10.75 10.13 -0.19
N PRO A 204 -10.75 10.48 1.11
CA PRO A 204 -10.10 9.72 2.17
C PRO A 204 -11.01 8.69 2.85
N THR A 205 -12.21 8.40 2.33
CA THR A 205 -13.15 7.47 2.96
C THR A 205 -12.58 6.06 3.16
N GLY A 206 -11.59 5.67 2.34
CA GLY A 206 -10.86 4.41 2.47
C GLY A 206 -9.76 4.40 3.55
N VAL A 207 -9.65 5.43 4.38
CA VAL A 207 -8.59 5.59 5.40
C VAL A 207 -9.17 5.44 6.81
N ILE A 208 -8.60 4.53 7.59
CA ILE A 208 -8.92 4.29 9.00
C ILE A 208 -7.61 4.28 9.78
N ASP A 209 -7.50 5.08 10.85
CA ASP A 209 -6.31 5.20 11.69
C ASP A 209 -5.00 5.45 10.90
N SER A 210 -5.06 6.36 9.93
CA SER A 210 -3.94 6.71 9.04
C SER A 210 -3.40 5.53 8.20
N LYS A 211 -4.23 4.51 7.96
CA LYS A 211 -3.94 3.38 7.09
C LYS A 211 -5.09 3.19 6.11
N GLY A 212 -4.79 2.76 4.90
CA GLY A 212 -5.80 2.57 3.86
C GLY A 212 -5.40 3.15 2.52
N ILE A 213 -6.41 3.44 1.71
CA ILE A 213 -6.26 3.95 0.35
C ILE A 213 -6.84 5.36 0.24
N LEU A 214 -6.19 6.18 -0.59
CA LEU A 214 -6.71 7.46 -1.05
C LEU A 214 -7.16 7.32 -2.49
N VAL A 215 -8.34 7.86 -2.81
CA VAL A 215 -8.83 7.95 -4.18
C VAL A 215 -8.74 9.40 -4.62
N ILE A 216 -7.93 9.66 -5.65
CA ILE A 216 -7.71 10.98 -6.22
C ILE A 216 -8.47 11.04 -7.54
N SER A 217 -9.39 11.98 -7.66
CA SER A 217 -10.02 12.33 -8.93
C SER A 217 -9.25 13.49 -9.55
N ALA A 218 -8.78 13.32 -10.78
CA ALA A 218 -8.05 14.33 -11.51
C ALA A 218 -8.62 14.55 -12.92
N GLU A 219 -8.50 15.78 -13.40
CA GLU A 219 -8.97 16.20 -14.73
C GLU A 219 -7.78 16.67 -15.56
N ARG A 220 -7.78 16.29 -16.84
CA ARG A 220 -6.75 16.73 -17.79
C ARG A 220 -6.87 18.25 -17.98
N LYS A 221 -5.73 18.93 -17.82
CA LYS A 221 -5.60 20.35 -18.10
C LYS A 221 -5.45 20.53 -19.62
N VAL A 222 -6.36 21.31 -20.21
CA VAL A 222 -6.35 21.68 -21.63
C VAL A 222 -5.52 22.95 -21.82
#